data_AF-A0A5E6MJP7-F1
#
_entry.id   AF-A0A5E6MJP7-F1
#
_cell.length_a   1.000
_cell.length_b   1.000
_cell.length_c   1.000
_cell.angle_alpha   90.00
_cell.angle_beta   90.00
_cell.angle_gamma   90.00
#
_symmetry.space_group_name_H-M   'P 1'
#
loop_
_entity.id
_entity.type
_entity.pdbx_description
1 polymer ?
#
loop_
_entity_poly.entity_id
_entity_poly.type
_entity_poly.pdbx_seq_one_letter_code
_entity_poly.pdbx_strand_id
1 'polypeptide(L)'
;LAVAHAARAGLSNFSLLSAHVLVPPAMEALLADPDCRIDGFLAAGHVCTVMGYEEYEPLAARHRTPIVVTGFEPLDLLQGILQLVTLLEEGRAIVENAYGRVVGREGNLLARALLSEMFEKVDREWRGIGTIPGSGLDLRPEWKAFDARRKFALDSERSFEGSGCQAGKILKGVLKPPQCPLFGRECTPTTPKGAPMVSSEGACAAYFHFVGVGSGEGGAELSVSPP
;
A
#
# COMPACT_ATOMS: atom_id res chain seq x y z
N LEU A 1 -11.38 -14.02 7.00
CA LEU A 1 -11.65 -15.47 6.87
C LEU A 1 -11.29 -16.27 8.13
N ALA A 2 -10.05 -16.23 8.63
CA ALA A 2 -9.62 -17.05 9.78
C ALA A 2 -10.51 -16.89 11.03
N VAL A 3 -10.83 -15.65 11.41
CA VAL A 3 -11.75 -15.35 12.52
C VAL A 3 -13.14 -15.98 12.29
N ALA A 4 -13.67 -15.92 11.07
CA ALA A 4 -14.99 -16.48 10.75
C ALA A 4 -15.01 -18.02 10.86
N HIS A 5 -13.92 -18.69 10.46
CA HIS A 5 -13.78 -20.13 10.67
C HIS A 5 -13.61 -20.48 12.14
N ALA A 6 -12.79 -19.73 12.89
CA ALA A 6 -12.62 -19.93 14.32
C ALA A 6 -13.95 -19.79 15.08
N ALA A 7 -14.77 -18.80 14.72
CA ALA A 7 -16.10 -18.63 15.28
C ALA A 7 -17.04 -19.80 14.95
N ARG A 8 -17.09 -20.23 13.69
CA ARG A 8 -17.91 -21.39 13.28
C ARG A 8 -17.50 -22.69 13.98
N ALA A 9 -16.21 -22.88 14.21
CA ALA A 9 -15.67 -24.04 14.91
C ALA A 9 -15.68 -23.91 16.44
N GLY A 10 -16.16 -22.79 16.99
CA GLY A 10 -16.19 -22.56 18.44
C GLY A 10 -14.79 -22.47 19.10
N LEU A 11 -13.76 -22.08 18.35
CA LEU A 11 -12.38 -22.04 18.85
C LEU A 11 -12.16 -20.84 19.76
N SER A 12 -11.78 -21.10 21.01
CA SER A 12 -11.44 -20.07 22.01
C SER A 12 -9.95 -19.70 22.03
N ASN A 13 -9.10 -20.59 21.53
CA ASN A 13 -7.64 -20.47 21.51
C ASN A 13 -7.07 -19.74 20.29
N PHE A 14 -7.92 -19.21 19.41
CA PHE A 14 -7.51 -18.37 18.29
C PHE A 14 -7.65 -16.89 18.65
N SER A 15 -6.66 -16.09 18.27
CA SER A 15 -6.67 -14.63 18.43
C SER A 15 -5.98 -13.97 17.25
N LEU A 16 -6.48 -12.80 16.84
CA LEU A 16 -5.95 -11.98 15.77
C LEU A 16 -5.47 -10.65 16.35
N LEU A 17 -4.20 -10.32 16.11
CA LEU A 17 -3.72 -8.96 16.24
C LEU A 17 -3.96 -8.26 14.91
N SER A 18 -5.02 -7.47 14.81
CA SER A 18 -5.28 -6.73 13.57
C SER A 18 -4.19 -5.68 13.34
N ALA A 19 -3.65 -5.60 12.15
CA ALA A 19 -2.82 -4.49 11.68
C ALA A 19 -3.21 -4.14 10.24
N HIS A 20 -4.48 -4.39 9.90
CA HIS A 20 -5.01 -4.18 8.56
C HIS A 20 -5.15 -2.69 8.27
N VAL A 21 -4.91 -2.33 7.02
CA VAL A 21 -4.92 -0.97 6.50
C VAL A 21 -5.71 -0.88 5.19
N LEU A 22 -6.15 0.32 4.85
CA LEU A 22 -6.92 0.65 3.66
C LEU A 22 -6.10 1.54 2.73
N VAL A 23 -6.12 1.20 1.43
CA VAL A 23 -5.35 1.91 0.41
C VAL A 23 -5.93 3.28 0.04
N PRO A 24 -7.25 3.45 -0.22
CA PRO A 24 -7.78 4.77 -0.62
C PRO A 24 -7.49 5.91 0.39
N PRO A 25 -7.65 5.74 1.72
CA PRO A 25 -7.28 6.78 2.67
C PRO A 25 -5.79 7.13 2.67
N ALA A 26 -4.91 6.16 2.42
CA ALA A 26 -3.48 6.42 2.30
C ALA A 26 -3.15 7.20 1.01
N MET A 27 -3.82 6.88 -0.11
CA MET A 27 -3.70 7.65 -1.34
C MET A 27 -4.19 9.09 -1.17
N GLU A 28 -5.32 9.30 -0.51
CA GLU A 28 -5.84 10.64 -0.15
C GLU A 28 -4.82 11.42 0.68
N ALA A 29 -4.22 10.78 1.70
CA ALA A 29 -3.21 11.44 2.54
C ALA A 29 -1.94 11.83 1.75
N LEU A 30 -1.55 11.03 0.75
CA LEU A 30 -0.44 11.37 -0.14
C LEU A 30 -0.81 12.53 -1.07
N LEU A 31 -2.00 12.51 -1.66
CA LEU A 31 -2.48 13.56 -2.57
C LEU A 31 -2.72 14.90 -1.87
N ALA A 32 -3.10 14.87 -0.59
CA ALA A 32 -3.27 16.07 0.23
C ALA A 32 -1.94 16.65 0.76
N ASP A 33 -0.82 15.95 0.60
CA ASP A 33 0.50 16.43 1.03
C ASP A 33 0.97 17.54 0.06
N PRO A 34 1.33 18.75 0.55
CA PRO A 34 1.78 19.85 -0.31
C PRO A 34 3.06 19.54 -1.08
N ASP A 35 3.87 18.58 -0.61
CA ASP A 35 5.08 18.13 -1.30
C ASP A 35 4.81 16.97 -2.29
N CYS A 36 3.54 16.63 -2.52
CA CYS A 36 3.15 15.56 -3.43
C CYS A 36 3.53 15.88 -4.88
N ARG A 37 4.10 14.88 -5.56
CA ARG A 37 4.54 14.94 -6.96
C ARG A 37 3.91 13.85 -7.82
N ILE A 38 2.81 13.27 -7.35
CA ILE A 38 2.16 12.14 -8.01
C ILE A 38 1.13 12.67 -8.99
N ASP A 39 1.43 12.53 -10.29
CA ASP A 39 0.49 12.91 -11.35
C ASP A 39 -0.56 11.84 -11.62
N GLY A 40 -0.28 10.58 -11.29
CA GLY A 40 -1.15 9.45 -11.56
C GLY A 40 -0.78 8.19 -10.77
N PHE A 41 -1.73 7.27 -10.60
CA PHE A 41 -1.50 6.01 -9.88
C PHE A 41 -1.70 4.77 -10.74
N LEU A 42 -0.86 3.77 -10.50
CA LEU A 42 -1.14 2.39 -10.84
C LEU A 42 -1.73 1.70 -9.60
N ALA A 43 -3.02 1.39 -9.63
CA ALA A 43 -3.71 0.71 -8.54
C ALA A 43 -3.41 -0.80 -8.54
N ALA A 44 -3.05 -1.32 -7.36
CA ALA A 44 -2.65 -2.71 -7.19
C ALA A 44 -3.79 -3.69 -7.45
N GLY A 45 -3.66 -4.51 -8.51
CA GLY A 45 -4.69 -5.44 -8.95
C GLY A 45 -5.24 -6.36 -7.86
N HIS A 46 -4.39 -6.95 -7.01
CA HIS A 46 -4.83 -7.88 -5.96
C HIS A 46 -5.75 -7.23 -4.92
N VAL A 47 -5.49 -5.99 -4.54
CA VAL A 47 -6.38 -5.24 -3.64
C VAL A 47 -7.71 -4.98 -4.34
N CYS A 48 -7.65 -4.58 -5.62
CA CYS A 48 -8.82 -4.30 -6.43
C CYS A 48 -9.65 -5.56 -6.74
N THR A 49 -9.05 -6.74 -6.80
CA THR A 49 -9.79 -8.01 -6.91
C THR A 49 -10.75 -8.21 -5.74
N VAL A 50 -10.36 -7.76 -4.54
CA VAL A 50 -11.19 -7.87 -3.33
C VAL A 50 -12.14 -6.69 -3.22
N MET A 51 -11.61 -5.46 -3.26
CA MET A 51 -12.36 -4.24 -2.94
C MET A 51 -13.05 -3.60 -4.14
N GLY A 52 -12.67 -3.99 -5.35
CA GLY A 52 -13.03 -3.27 -6.57
C GLY A 52 -12.19 -2.01 -6.73
N TYR A 53 -12.64 -1.12 -7.60
CA TYR A 53 -12.02 0.19 -7.83
C TYR A 53 -13.01 1.35 -7.70
N GLU A 54 -14.27 1.08 -7.36
CA GLU A 54 -15.30 2.12 -7.18
C GLU A 54 -14.90 3.20 -6.16
N GLU A 55 -14.21 2.83 -5.07
CA GLU A 55 -13.75 3.81 -4.07
C GLU A 55 -12.67 4.77 -4.62
N TYR A 56 -12.02 4.44 -5.74
CA TYR A 56 -11.03 5.30 -6.38
C TYR A 56 -11.65 6.36 -7.31
N GLU A 57 -12.87 6.17 -7.80
CA GLU A 57 -13.53 7.11 -8.71
C GLU A 57 -13.71 8.52 -8.11
N PRO A 58 -14.28 8.67 -6.88
CA PRO A 58 -14.38 9.99 -6.26
C PRO A 58 -13.01 10.56 -5.85
N LEU A 59 -12.00 9.71 -5.64
CA LEU A 59 -10.63 10.14 -5.34
C LEU A 59 -9.99 10.77 -6.59
N ALA A 60 -10.06 10.08 -7.72
CA ALA A 60 -9.54 10.56 -9.00
C ALA A 60 -10.19 11.90 -9.41
N ALA A 61 -11.52 11.99 -9.28
CA ALA A 61 -12.26 13.20 -9.62
C ALA A 61 -11.90 14.40 -8.72
N ARG A 62 -11.76 14.18 -7.40
CA ARG A 62 -11.50 15.24 -6.42
C ARG A 62 -10.10 15.84 -6.56
N HIS A 63 -9.09 14.98 -6.72
CA HIS A 63 -7.69 15.40 -6.82
C HIS A 63 -7.22 15.65 -8.25
N ARG A 64 -8.08 15.38 -9.24
CA ARG A 64 -7.75 15.46 -10.66
C ARG A 64 -6.55 14.58 -11.04
N THR A 65 -6.46 13.41 -10.42
CA THR A 65 -5.35 12.44 -10.59
C THR A 65 -5.90 11.16 -11.18
N PRO A 66 -5.54 10.77 -12.43
CA PRO A 66 -5.98 9.49 -13.00
C PRO A 66 -5.41 8.29 -12.24
N ILE A 67 -6.18 7.21 -12.22
CA ILE A 67 -5.82 5.96 -11.55
C ILE A 67 -6.09 4.81 -12.52
N VAL A 68 -5.09 3.97 -12.79
CA VAL A 68 -5.26 2.79 -13.66
C VAL A 68 -5.03 1.53 -12.84
N VAL A 69 -6.03 0.66 -12.74
CA VAL A 69 -5.88 -0.65 -12.13
C VAL A 69 -5.06 -1.54 -13.06
N THR A 70 -3.98 -2.13 -12.54
CA THR A 70 -3.08 -2.99 -13.32
C THR A 70 -2.85 -4.35 -12.63
N GLY A 71 -2.44 -5.33 -13.44
CA GLY A 71 -1.93 -6.61 -12.98
C GLY A 71 -0.45 -6.52 -12.59
N PHE A 72 0.21 -7.68 -12.53
CA PHE A 72 1.62 -7.79 -12.12
C PHE A 72 2.50 -8.46 -13.18
N GLU A 73 1.90 -8.92 -14.28
CA GLU A 73 2.68 -9.39 -15.43
C GLU A 73 3.32 -8.20 -16.16
N PRO A 74 4.50 -8.37 -16.80
CA PRO A 74 5.16 -7.28 -17.51
C PRO A 74 4.26 -6.56 -18.52
N LEU A 75 3.42 -7.31 -19.26
CA LEU A 75 2.47 -6.73 -20.21
C LEU A 75 1.31 -5.99 -19.52
N ASP A 76 0.83 -6.48 -18.38
CA ASP A 76 -0.21 -5.81 -17.60
C ASP A 76 0.30 -4.42 -17.13
N LEU A 77 1.56 -4.37 -16.68
CA LEU A 77 2.23 -3.13 -16.26
C LEU A 77 2.43 -2.16 -17.42
N LEU A 78 2.95 -2.62 -18.56
CA LEU A 78 3.14 -1.78 -19.75
C LEU A 78 1.80 -1.20 -20.24
N GLN A 79 0.75 -2.02 -20.28
CA GLN A 79 -0.59 -1.58 -20.65
C GLN A 79 -1.15 -0.55 -19.66
N GLY A 80 -0.95 -0.76 -18.36
CA GLY A 80 -1.37 0.17 -17.31
C GLY A 80 -0.64 1.52 -17.40
N ILE A 81 0.68 1.50 -17.62
CA ILE A 81 1.50 2.70 -17.81
C ILE A 81 1.03 3.47 -19.05
N LEU A 82 0.84 2.78 -20.18
CA LEU A 82 0.38 3.40 -21.42
C LEU A 82 -0.96 4.10 -21.21
N GLN A 83 -1.95 3.43 -20.63
CA GLN A 83 -3.26 4.02 -20.35
C GLN A 83 -3.15 5.23 -19.41
N LEU A 84 -2.33 5.14 -18.37
CA LEU A 84 -2.15 6.22 -17.42
C LEU A 84 -1.55 7.46 -18.11
N VAL A 85 -0.52 7.28 -18.93
CA VAL A 85 0.10 8.36 -19.71
C VAL A 85 -0.91 8.97 -20.68
N THR A 86 -1.69 8.16 -21.40
CA THR A 86 -2.74 8.68 -22.28
C THR A 86 -3.77 9.53 -21.52
N LEU A 87 -4.24 9.08 -20.35
CA LEU A 87 -5.16 9.88 -19.53
C LEU A 87 -4.55 11.22 -19.09
N LEU A 88 -3.26 11.22 -18.76
CA LEU A 88 -2.53 12.44 -18.40
C LEU A 88 -2.43 13.41 -19.58
N GLU A 89 -2.07 12.92 -20.77
CA GLU A 89 -1.98 13.72 -22.00
C GLU A 89 -3.35 14.28 -22.42
N GLU A 90 -4.42 13.53 -22.20
CA GLU A 90 -5.81 13.95 -22.46
C GLU A 90 -6.37 14.87 -21.36
N GLY A 91 -5.65 15.06 -20.24
CA GLY A 91 -6.13 15.84 -19.09
C GLY A 91 -7.35 15.22 -18.39
N ARG A 92 -7.54 13.91 -18.49
CA ARG A 92 -8.68 13.17 -17.94
C ARG A 92 -8.31 12.52 -16.60
N ALA A 93 -9.01 12.91 -15.55
CA ALA A 93 -8.83 12.35 -14.22
C ALA A 93 -9.94 11.34 -13.89
N ILE A 94 -9.82 10.14 -14.44
CA ILE A 94 -10.76 9.04 -14.24
C ILE A 94 -10.04 7.77 -13.79
N VAL A 95 -10.82 6.76 -13.41
CA VAL A 95 -10.31 5.42 -13.11
C VAL A 95 -10.52 4.52 -14.33
N GLU A 96 -9.46 3.88 -14.79
CA GLU A 96 -9.51 2.87 -15.85
C GLU A 96 -9.04 1.51 -15.30
N ASN A 97 -9.46 0.43 -15.96
CA ASN A 97 -9.15 -0.93 -15.53
C ASN A 97 -8.42 -1.70 -16.64
N ALA A 98 -7.08 -1.68 -16.61
CA ALA A 98 -6.23 -2.50 -17.46
C ALA A 98 -6.21 -3.98 -17.05
N TYR A 99 -6.82 -4.33 -15.90
CA TYR A 99 -6.82 -5.68 -15.33
C TYR A 99 -8.21 -6.34 -15.31
N GLY A 100 -9.04 -6.02 -16.31
CA GLY A 100 -10.45 -6.45 -16.40
C GLY A 100 -10.69 -7.97 -16.43
N ARG A 101 -9.66 -8.77 -16.74
CA ARG A 101 -9.75 -10.24 -16.66
C ARG A 101 -9.85 -10.78 -15.22
N VAL A 102 -9.50 -9.98 -14.21
CA VAL A 102 -9.54 -10.37 -12.79
C VAL A 102 -10.38 -9.39 -11.97
N VAL A 103 -10.31 -8.10 -12.26
CA VAL A 103 -10.89 -7.06 -11.40
C VAL A 103 -12.24 -6.59 -11.96
N GLY A 104 -13.30 -6.77 -11.16
CA GLY A 104 -14.59 -6.12 -11.36
C GLY A 104 -14.66 -4.77 -10.64
N ARG A 105 -15.58 -3.90 -11.07
CA ARG A 105 -15.75 -2.54 -10.51
C ARG A 105 -16.09 -2.56 -9.02
N GLU A 106 -17.00 -3.45 -8.65
CA GLU A 106 -17.49 -3.70 -7.29
C GLU A 106 -16.58 -4.63 -6.47
N GLY A 107 -15.58 -5.25 -7.11
CA GLY A 107 -14.71 -6.25 -6.50
C GLY A 107 -15.43 -7.54 -6.14
N ASN A 108 -15.00 -8.17 -5.05
CA ASN A 108 -15.62 -9.40 -4.55
C ASN A 108 -16.66 -9.07 -3.48
N LEU A 109 -17.94 -9.08 -3.88
CA LEU A 109 -19.06 -8.75 -3.00
C LEU A 109 -19.12 -9.60 -1.72
N LEU A 110 -18.81 -10.90 -1.82
CA LEU A 110 -18.82 -11.81 -0.66
C LEU A 110 -17.69 -11.47 0.33
N ALA A 111 -16.50 -11.18 -0.19
CA ALA A 111 -15.36 -10.79 0.64
C ALA A 111 -15.60 -9.43 1.31
N ARG A 112 -16.14 -8.45 0.57
CA ARG A 112 -16.50 -7.13 1.10
C ARG A 112 -17.56 -7.23 2.19
N ALA A 113 -18.61 -8.02 1.97
CA ALA A 113 -19.65 -8.25 2.99
C ALA A 113 -19.06 -8.82 4.29
N LEU A 114 -18.20 -9.83 4.19
CA LEU A 114 -17.53 -10.41 5.36
C LEU A 114 -16.60 -9.39 6.05
N LEU A 115 -15.86 -8.58 5.29
CA LEU A 115 -15.03 -7.52 5.87
C LEU A 115 -15.89 -6.50 6.63
N SER A 116 -17.00 -6.06 6.06
CA SER A 116 -17.92 -5.10 6.68
C SER A 116 -18.61 -5.65 7.93
N GLU A 117 -18.94 -6.95 7.93
CA GLU A 117 -19.51 -7.65 9.09
C GLU A 117 -18.51 -7.75 10.26
N MET A 118 -17.23 -7.93 9.97
CA MET A 118 -16.23 -8.26 10.98
C MET A 118 -15.39 -7.08 11.45
N PHE A 119 -15.17 -6.11 10.58
CA PHE A 119 -14.26 -5.00 10.82
C PHE A 119 -14.97 -3.65 10.72
N GLU A 120 -14.45 -2.69 11.47
CA GLU A 120 -14.78 -1.28 11.39
C GLU A 120 -13.54 -0.45 11.04
N LYS A 121 -13.77 0.69 10.37
CA LYS A 121 -12.71 1.63 10.05
C LYS A 121 -12.25 2.33 11.31
N VAL A 122 -10.94 2.43 11.49
CA VAL A 122 -10.30 3.14 12.60
C VAL A 122 -9.15 4.00 12.08
N ASP A 123 -8.76 4.99 12.86
CA ASP A 123 -7.53 5.73 12.60
C ASP A 123 -6.33 4.80 12.82
N ARG A 124 -5.32 4.89 11.95
CA ARG A 124 -4.14 4.04 12.03
C ARG A 124 -2.87 4.84 11.80
N GLU A 125 -1.87 4.55 12.61
CA GLU A 125 -0.50 5.01 12.38
C GLU A 125 0.12 4.25 11.21
N TRP A 126 0.52 4.99 10.18
CA TRP A 126 1.34 4.51 9.07
C TRP A 126 2.78 4.91 9.33
N ARG A 127 3.66 3.92 9.46
CA ARG A 127 5.07 4.15 9.81
C ARG A 127 5.74 5.11 8.82
N GLY A 128 6.32 6.21 9.31
CA GLY A 128 6.94 7.25 8.50
C GLY A 128 5.98 8.22 7.79
N ILE A 129 4.66 8.03 7.88
CA ILE A 129 3.65 8.96 7.33
C ILE A 129 2.90 9.66 8.47
N GLY A 130 2.60 8.93 9.55
CA GLY A 130 1.82 9.39 10.69
C GLY A 130 0.44 8.74 10.74
N THR A 131 -0.42 9.25 11.63
CA THR A 131 -1.79 8.73 11.76
C THR A 131 -2.67 9.22 10.63
N ILE A 132 -3.25 8.29 9.88
CA ILE A 132 -4.18 8.57 8.78
C ILE A 132 -5.60 8.21 9.23
N PRO A 133 -6.56 9.17 9.21
CA PRO A 133 -7.93 8.91 9.64
C PRO A 133 -8.63 7.84 8.81
N GLY A 134 -9.37 6.94 9.49
CA GLY A 134 -10.16 5.89 8.83
C GLY A 134 -9.36 4.96 7.91
N SER A 135 -8.05 4.86 8.08
CA SER A 135 -7.14 4.09 7.22
C SER A 135 -6.84 2.68 7.74
N GLY A 136 -7.31 2.33 8.94
CA GLY A 136 -7.18 1.01 9.54
C GLY A 136 -8.47 0.23 9.55
N LEU A 137 -8.35 -1.08 9.77
CA LEU A 137 -9.48 -1.96 10.11
C LEU A 137 -9.21 -2.68 11.44
N ASP A 138 -10.10 -2.53 12.41
CA ASP A 138 -10.10 -3.31 13.65
C ASP A 138 -11.38 -4.12 13.79
N LEU A 139 -11.31 -5.20 14.60
CA LEU A 139 -12.45 -6.08 14.81
C LEU A 139 -13.57 -5.32 15.55
N ARG A 140 -14.79 -5.43 15.02
CA ARG A 140 -15.98 -4.86 15.68
C ARG A 140 -16.22 -5.49 17.06
N PRO A 141 -16.98 -4.84 17.95
CA PRO A 141 -17.25 -5.34 19.30
C PRO A 141 -17.83 -6.76 19.36
N GLU A 142 -18.62 -7.16 18.38
CA GLU A 142 -19.21 -8.50 18.26
C GLU A 142 -18.14 -9.59 18.10
N TRP A 143 -16.98 -9.23 17.54
CA TRP A 143 -15.85 -10.12 17.28
C TRP A 143 -14.71 -9.95 18.30
N LYS A 144 -14.92 -9.20 19.39
CA LYS A 144 -13.90 -8.91 20.42
C LYS A 144 -13.28 -10.16 21.05
N ALA A 145 -13.99 -11.29 21.04
CA ALA A 145 -13.49 -12.57 21.53
C ALA A 145 -12.26 -13.07 20.75
N PHE A 146 -11.98 -12.52 19.57
CA PHE A 146 -10.79 -12.84 18.77
C PHE A 146 -9.74 -11.73 18.79
N ASP A 147 -10.00 -10.59 19.41
CA ASP A 147 -9.08 -9.46 19.45
C ASP A 147 -7.93 -9.73 20.43
N ALA A 148 -6.73 -9.93 19.89
CA ALA A 148 -5.54 -10.21 20.69
C ALA A 148 -5.16 -9.04 21.62
N ARG A 149 -5.35 -7.78 21.20
CA ARG A 149 -5.00 -6.62 22.03
C ARG A 149 -5.83 -6.61 23.30
N ARG A 150 -7.14 -6.90 23.16
CA ARG A 150 -8.07 -6.99 24.29
C ARG A 150 -7.82 -8.22 25.15
N LYS A 151 -7.67 -9.40 24.54
CA LYS A 151 -7.48 -10.67 25.27
C LYS A 151 -6.23 -10.68 26.14
N PHE A 152 -5.16 -10.06 25.68
CA PHE A 152 -3.86 -10.10 26.35
C PHE A 152 -3.47 -8.76 26.98
N ALA A 153 -4.39 -7.79 27.03
CA ALA A 153 -4.13 -6.44 27.54
C ALA A 153 -2.81 -5.86 27.00
N LEU A 154 -2.62 -5.94 25.68
CA LEU A 154 -1.40 -5.45 25.05
C LEU A 154 -1.44 -3.92 25.03
N ASP A 155 -0.47 -3.30 25.70
CA ASP A 155 -0.27 -1.86 25.64
C ASP A 155 0.19 -1.45 24.23
N SER A 156 -0.36 -0.36 23.73
CA SER A 156 0.13 0.29 22.51
C SER A 156 1.36 1.12 22.87
N GLU A 157 2.51 0.48 23.08
CA GLU A 157 3.76 1.23 23.12
C GLU A 157 4.00 1.90 21.76
N ARG A 158 4.40 3.18 21.79
CA ARG A 158 4.67 3.97 20.58
C ARG A 158 5.77 3.30 19.77
N SER A 159 5.56 3.25 18.46
CA SER A 159 6.53 2.67 17.56
C SER A 159 7.85 3.46 17.61
N PHE A 160 8.94 2.79 17.97
CA PHE A 160 10.28 3.37 17.95
C PHE A 160 10.71 3.45 16.48
N GLU A 161 10.76 4.65 15.92
CA GLU A 161 11.53 4.87 14.69
C GLU A 161 13.01 4.87 15.06
N GLY A 162 13.74 3.87 14.57
CA GLY A 162 15.20 3.83 14.71
C GLY A 162 15.80 5.11 14.13
N SER A 163 16.67 5.76 14.91
CA SER A 163 17.29 7.05 14.57
C SER A 163 17.93 6.99 13.17
N GLY A 164 17.33 7.68 12.20
CA GLY A 164 17.90 7.90 10.86
C GLY A 164 17.20 7.21 9.68
N CYS A 165 16.24 6.30 9.89
CA CYS A 165 15.51 5.68 8.78
C CYS A 165 14.68 6.70 7.98
N GLN A 166 14.80 6.71 6.64
CA GLN A 166 14.04 7.60 5.76
C GLN A 166 12.85 6.92 5.06
N ALA A 167 12.32 5.83 5.66
CA ALA A 167 11.24 5.04 5.06
C ALA A 167 10.01 5.89 4.70
N GLY A 168 9.62 6.85 5.55
CA GLY A 168 8.51 7.76 5.28
C GLY A 168 8.66 8.53 3.97
N LYS A 169 9.84 9.14 3.74
CA LYS A 169 10.14 9.87 2.50
C LYS A 169 10.16 8.96 1.28
N ILE A 170 10.61 7.71 1.44
CA ILE A 170 10.60 6.72 0.37
C ILE A 170 9.16 6.30 0.02
N LEU A 171 8.33 6.04 1.03
CA LEU A 171 6.92 5.68 0.84
C LEU A 171 6.09 6.82 0.22
N LYS A 172 6.46 8.08 0.49
CA LYS A 172 5.88 9.26 -0.17
C LYS A 172 6.42 9.52 -1.58
N GLY A 173 7.40 8.74 -2.06
CA GLY A 173 8.05 8.96 -3.36
C GLY A 173 8.99 10.17 -3.41
N VAL A 174 9.30 10.79 -2.26
CA VAL A 174 10.21 11.95 -2.15
C VAL A 174 11.66 11.51 -2.35
N LEU A 175 12.03 10.32 -1.85
CA LEU A 175 13.35 9.72 -2.00
C LEU A 175 13.28 8.34 -2.63
N LYS A 176 14.25 8.00 -3.46
CA LYS A 176 14.53 6.62 -3.88
C LYS A 176 15.36 5.91 -2.80
N PRO A 177 15.25 4.58 -2.63
CA PRO A 177 16.01 3.86 -1.60
C PRO A 177 17.53 4.12 -1.59
N PRO A 178 18.25 4.20 -2.74
CA PRO A 178 19.68 4.52 -2.76
C PRO A 178 20.04 5.90 -2.20
N GLN A 179 19.08 6.82 -2.11
CA GLN A 179 19.28 8.15 -1.51
C GLN A 179 19.20 8.13 0.02
N CYS A 180 18.83 7.00 0.63
CA CYS A 180 18.83 6.85 2.09
C CYS A 180 20.24 6.48 2.57
N PRO A 181 20.81 7.19 3.57
CA PRO A 181 22.18 6.96 4.03
C PRO A 181 22.40 5.57 4.66
N LEU A 182 21.33 4.92 5.12
CA LEU A 182 21.39 3.57 5.71
C LEU A 182 21.31 2.47 4.65
N PHE A 183 20.82 2.77 3.44
CA PHE A 183 20.48 1.77 2.44
C PHE A 183 21.70 0.97 1.97
N GLY A 184 21.60 -0.36 2.06
CA GLY A 184 22.64 -1.30 1.68
C GLY A 184 23.92 -1.26 2.53
N ARG A 185 23.94 -0.39 3.55
CA ARG A 185 25.00 -0.31 4.56
C ARG A 185 24.50 -0.93 5.86
N GLU A 186 23.94 -0.10 6.74
CA GLU A 186 23.38 -0.54 8.02
C GLU A 186 21.97 -1.14 7.87
N CYS A 187 21.29 -0.85 6.76
CA CYS A 187 19.97 -1.36 6.43
C CYS A 187 20.07 -2.31 5.24
N THR A 188 19.93 -3.60 5.50
CA THR A 188 19.92 -4.69 4.51
C THR A 188 18.71 -5.60 4.76
N PRO A 189 18.36 -6.52 3.83
CA PRO A 189 17.28 -7.49 4.10
C PRO A 189 17.53 -8.36 5.33
N THR A 190 18.80 -8.66 5.67
CA THR A 190 19.18 -9.42 6.87
C THR A 190 19.18 -8.57 8.14
N THR A 191 19.41 -7.26 8.01
CA THR A 191 19.42 -6.30 9.14
C THR A 191 18.56 -5.09 8.79
N PRO A 192 17.22 -5.24 8.70
CA PRO A 192 16.36 -4.16 8.24
C PRO A 192 16.21 -3.07 9.30
N LYS A 193 16.30 -1.80 8.90
CA LYS A 193 16.09 -0.64 9.77
C LYS A 193 14.71 0.01 9.61
N GLY A 194 13.97 -0.33 8.55
CA GLY A 194 12.65 0.22 8.27
C GLY A 194 11.75 -0.78 7.56
N ALA A 195 10.43 -0.58 7.68
CA ALA A 195 9.42 -1.48 7.11
C ALA A 195 9.61 -1.80 5.61
N PRO A 196 10.00 -0.85 4.73
CA PRO A 196 10.23 -1.15 3.31
C PRO A 196 11.43 -2.06 3.01
N MET A 197 12.27 -2.39 4.00
CA MET A 197 13.37 -3.36 3.86
C MET A 197 13.01 -4.74 4.46
N VAL A 198 11.95 -4.83 5.29
CA VAL A 198 11.56 -6.07 5.99
C VAL A 198 10.86 -7.03 5.03
N SER A 199 9.93 -6.51 4.22
CA SER A 199 9.20 -7.31 3.23
C SER A 199 10.00 -7.42 1.94
N SER A 200 10.01 -8.60 1.30
CA SER A 200 10.54 -8.78 -0.06
C SER A 200 9.81 -7.93 -1.11
N GLU A 201 8.57 -7.53 -0.82
CA GLU A 201 7.76 -6.62 -1.65
C GLU A 201 8.00 -5.14 -1.32
N GLY A 202 8.77 -4.86 -0.27
CA GLY A 202 9.07 -3.49 0.14
C GLY A 202 9.99 -2.79 -0.86
N ALA A 203 9.75 -1.50 -1.10
CA ALA A 203 10.50 -0.71 -2.07
C ALA A 203 12.02 -0.76 -1.83
N CYS A 204 12.49 -0.71 -0.58
CA CYS A 204 13.92 -0.81 -0.30
C CYS A 204 14.47 -2.21 -0.60
N ALA A 205 13.76 -3.28 -0.19
CA ALA A 205 14.20 -4.64 -0.49
C ALA A 205 14.27 -4.89 -2.01
N ALA A 206 13.27 -4.44 -2.77
CA ALA A 206 13.26 -4.54 -4.23
C ALA A 206 14.46 -3.83 -4.88
N TYR A 207 14.74 -2.58 -4.47
CA TYR A 207 15.92 -1.87 -4.96
C TYR A 207 17.23 -2.59 -4.61
N PHE A 208 17.33 -3.15 -3.40
CA PHE A 208 18.52 -3.86 -2.95
C PHE A 208 18.77 -5.11 -3.81
N HIS A 209 17.72 -5.85 -4.18
CA HIS A 209 17.84 -7.08 -4.96
C HIS A 209 18.05 -6.84 -6.46
N PHE A 210 17.44 -5.82 -7.04
CA PHE A 210 17.36 -5.69 -8.51
C PHE A 210 18.12 -4.49 -9.09
N VAL A 211 18.44 -3.47 -8.28
CA VAL A 211 19.14 -2.25 -8.74
C VAL A 211 20.55 -2.16 -8.13
N GLY A 212 20.76 -2.71 -6.95
CA GLY A 212 22.04 -2.75 -6.25
C GLY A 212 22.34 -1.52 -5.38
N VAL A 213 23.45 -1.58 -4.63
CA VAL A 213 23.83 -0.62 -3.57
C VAL A 213 24.71 0.54 -4.10
N GLY A 214 24.94 0.63 -5.42
CA GLY A 214 26.05 1.40 -6.00
C GLY A 214 25.68 2.50 -7.00
N SER A 215 24.75 3.41 -6.69
CA SER A 215 24.52 4.61 -7.52
C SER A 215 24.22 5.85 -6.67
N GLY A 216 25.20 6.21 -5.84
CA GLY A 216 25.23 7.47 -5.09
C GLY A 216 25.87 8.64 -5.84
N GLU A 217 26.29 8.47 -7.09
CA GLU A 217 26.90 9.52 -7.91
C GLU A 217 26.20 9.61 -9.27
N GLY A 218 25.60 10.78 -9.55
CA GLY A 218 25.22 11.22 -10.90
C GLY A 218 24.01 10.53 -11.52
N GLY A 219 23.09 11.30 -12.07
CA GLY A 219 22.07 10.76 -12.97
C GLY A 219 22.74 10.05 -14.15
N ALA A 220 22.65 8.72 -14.20
CA ALA A 220 22.84 8.00 -15.43
C ALA A 220 21.53 8.10 -16.21
N GLU A 221 21.52 8.96 -17.22
CA GLU A 221 20.58 8.85 -18.33
C GLU A 221 20.59 7.40 -18.82
N LEU A 222 19.41 6.78 -18.88
CA LEU A 222 19.21 5.55 -19.64
C LEU A 222 19.42 5.90 -21.11
N SER A 223 20.66 5.77 -21.59
CA SER A 223 20.95 5.84 -23.03
C SER A 223 20.37 4.59 -23.69
N VAL A 224 19.13 4.72 -24.15
CA VAL A 224 18.57 3.80 -25.14
C VAL A 224 19.25 4.12 -26.46
N SER A 225 20.28 3.35 -26.82
CA SER A 225 20.80 3.37 -28.18
C SER A 225 19.73 2.75 -29.11
N PRO A 226 19.22 3.48 -30.11
CA PRO A 226 18.32 2.88 -31.09
C PRO A 226 19.11 1.94 -32.04
N PRO A 227 18.41 0.99 -32.69
CA PRO A 227 19.03 0.00 -33.59
C PRO A 227 19.65 0.61 -34.84
#